data_AF-A0A0F9B8W6-F1
#
_entry.id   AF-A0A0F9B8W6-F1
#
_cell.length_a   1.000
_cell.length_b   1.000
_cell.length_c   1.000
_cell.angle_alpha   90.00
_cell.angle_beta   90.00
_cell.angle_gamma   90.00
#
_symmetry.space_group_name_H-M   'P 1'
#
loop_
_entity.id
_entity.type
_entity.pdbx_description
1 polymer ?
#
loop_
_entity_poly.entity_id
_entity_poly.type
_entity_poly.pdbx_seq_one_letter_code
_entity_poly.pdbx_strand_id
1 'polypeptide(L)'
;AIATLHQSAVETGNWTYTAQTNTPGVPVAGDKIVTVVTDTTIAAHELIDGYLYIPDGTGQGNMYTIKDNKVGTANASSGFDIVIEIADTGGIRTAWVAASDITVWPNKYKDVLIFPTDPTGPCTGVSMTSITASYFFWSQTRGYCPIVEGSERGVIGDVVCAGTNTAGATGLPDGPATMEGDTIIGYVVKASVANSDYCVVNLTIE
;
A
#
# COMPACT_ATOMS: atom_id res chain seq x y z
N ALA A 1 -18.99 -9.56 -3.83
CA ALA A 1 -20.12 -8.90 -3.17
C ALA A 1 -20.10 -7.41 -3.53
N ILE A 2 -21.16 -6.66 -3.25
CA ILE A 2 -21.08 -5.18 -3.24
C ILE A 2 -20.58 -4.74 -1.86
N ALA A 3 -20.06 -3.52 -1.70
CA ALA A 3 -19.65 -3.02 -0.38
C ALA A 3 -18.58 -3.90 0.29
N THR A 4 -17.53 -4.25 -0.47
CA THR A 4 -16.46 -5.17 -0.05
C THR A 4 -15.22 -4.40 0.38
N LEU A 5 -14.64 -4.75 1.53
CA LEU A 5 -13.39 -4.20 2.06
C LEU A 5 -12.18 -4.71 1.25
N HIS A 6 -11.21 -3.83 1.01
CA HIS A 6 -9.98 -4.13 0.27
C HIS A 6 -8.74 -3.82 1.09
N GLN A 7 -7.64 -4.51 0.79
CA GLN A 7 -6.29 -4.15 1.22
C GLN A 7 -5.39 -3.91 0.01
N SER A 8 -4.21 -3.34 0.25
CA SER A 8 -3.17 -3.25 -0.78
C SER A 8 -2.76 -4.64 -1.25
N ALA A 9 -2.12 -4.70 -2.41
CA ALA A 9 -1.40 -5.89 -2.83
C ALA A 9 -0.45 -6.36 -1.71
N VAL A 10 -0.24 -7.68 -1.64
CA VAL A 10 0.73 -8.30 -0.75
C VAL A 10 2.08 -7.61 -0.97
N GLU A 11 2.71 -7.16 0.11
CA GLU A 11 4.10 -6.74 0.03
C GLU A 11 4.92 -7.94 -0.45
N THR A 12 5.45 -7.84 -1.66
CA THR A 12 6.40 -8.84 -2.13
C THR A 12 7.67 -8.63 -1.30
N GLY A 13 8.09 -9.66 -0.57
CA GLY A 13 9.09 -9.54 0.49
C GLY A 13 10.33 -8.76 0.06
N ASN A 14 10.84 -7.94 0.99
CA ASN A 14 12.04 -7.11 0.84
C ASN A 14 12.00 -6.14 -0.35
N TRP A 15 11.27 -5.04 -0.20
CA TRP A 15 11.56 -3.84 -0.98
C TRP A 15 12.81 -3.10 -0.52
N THR A 16 13.68 -3.71 0.29
CA THR A 16 15.03 -3.20 0.49
C THR A 16 15.86 -3.59 -0.72
N TYR A 17 15.87 -2.71 -1.71
CA TYR A 17 16.82 -2.77 -2.80
C TYR A 17 18.06 -1.97 -2.38
N THR A 18 19.22 -2.30 -2.91
CA THR A 18 20.42 -1.48 -2.71
C THR A 18 20.51 -0.52 -3.90
N ALA A 19 20.79 0.78 -3.71
CA ALA A 19 21.16 1.60 -4.88
C ALA A 19 22.33 0.89 -5.56
N GLN A 20 22.34 0.76 -6.90
CA GLN A 20 23.56 0.20 -7.47
C GLN A 20 24.74 1.11 -7.19
N THR A 21 25.69 0.47 -6.53
CA THR A 21 27.11 0.62 -6.77
C THR A 21 27.40 0.59 -8.28
N ASN A 22 28.09 1.63 -8.75
CA ASN A 22 28.76 1.73 -10.06
C ASN A 22 27.91 2.07 -11.31
N THR A 23 27.42 3.32 -11.35
CA THR A 23 27.54 4.34 -12.44
C THR A 23 27.27 3.91 -13.92
N PRO A 24 26.56 4.76 -14.70
CA PRO A 24 26.95 6.14 -14.92
C PRO A 24 25.97 7.18 -14.31
N GLY A 25 26.42 7.84 -13.24
CA GLY A 25 25.79 8.96 -12.54
C GLY A 25 25.48 8.61 -11.09
N VAL A 26 26.42 8.85 -10.17
CA VAL A 26 26.06 8.91 -8.74
C VAL A 26 25.10 10.09 -8.60
N PRO A 27 23.87 9.89 -8.10
CA PRO A 27 22.89 10.97 -8.03
C PRO A 27 23.41 12.14 -7.20
N VAL A 28 23.36 13.34 -7.76
CA VAL A 28 23.72 14.58 -7.06
C VAL A 28 22.47 15.32 -6.59
N ALA A 29 22.62 16.17 -5.57
CA ALA A 29 21.53 17.01 -5.12
C ALA A 29 20.95 17.83 -6.29
N GLY A 30 19.63 17.81 -6.44
CA GLY A 30 18.93 18.42 -7.57
C GLY A 30 18.52 17.46 -8.69
N ASP A 31 19.09 16.24 -8.73
CA ASP A 31 18.70 15.25 -9.73
C ASP A 31 17.25 14.79 -9.53
N LYS A 32 16.53 14.68 -10.64
CA LYS A 32 15.13 14.22 -10.66
C LYS A 32 14.97 12.81 -11.20
N ILE A 33 16.01 12.31 -11.85
CA ILE A 33 16.04 10.99 -12.47
C ILE A 33 17.21 10.27 -11.83
N VAL A 34 16.92 9.15 -11.16
CA VAL A 34 17.92 8.31 -10.51
C VAL A 34 17.84 6.90 -11.07
N THR A 35 18.97 6.21 -11.11
CA THR A 35 19.01 4.79 -11.47
C THR A 35 19.26 3.99 -10.20
N VAL A 36 18.38 3.03 -9.94
CA VAL A 36 18.45 2.08 -8.83
C VAL A 36 18.59 0.69 -9.42
N VAL A 37 19.17 -0.25 -8.68
CA VAL A 37 19.28 -1.63 -9.16
C VAL A 37 18.56 -2.56 -8.23
N THR A 38 17.82 -3.46 -8.85
CA THR A 38 16.94 -4.39 -8.19
C THR A 38 17.33 -5.81 -8.56
N ASP A 39 17.13 -6.72 -7.62
CA ASP A 39 17.24 -8.17 -7.83
C ASP A 39 15.97 -8.75 -8.45
N THR A 40 14.86 -8.01 -8.38
CA THR A 40 13.58 -8.32 -9.02
C THR A 40 13.35 -7.49 -10.28
N THR A 41 12.58 -8.04 -11.22
CA THR A 41 12.12 -7.27 -12.38
C THR A 41 10.92 -6.42 -11.97
N ILE A 42 11.04 -5.10 -12.10
CA ILE A 42 9.93 -4.16 -11.94
C ILE A 42 9.50 -3.70 -13.33
N ALA A 43 8.21 -3.80 -13.63
CA ALA A 43 7.67 -3.37 -14.91
C ALA A 43 7.69 -1.83 -15.03
N ALA A 44 7.73 -1.33 -16.27
CA ALA A 44 7.57 0.09 -16.51
C ALA A 44 6.23 0.58 -15.94
N HIS A 45 6.22 1.77 -15.34
CA HIS A 45 5.05 2.43 -14.76
C HIS A 45 4.43 1.75 -13.52
N GLU A 46 5.07 0.70 -12.99
CA GLU A 46 4.56 -0.03 -11.83
C GLU A 46 4.62 0.78 -10.52
N LEU A 47 5.58 1.69 -10.39
CA LEU A 47 5.85 2.45 -9.16
C LEU A 47 5.24 3.87 -9.17
N ILE A 48 4.41 4.21 -10.15
CA ILE A 48 3.79 5.55 -10.24
C ILE A 48 2.95 5.83 -8.98
N ASP A 49 3.08 7.05 -8.45
CA ASP A 49 2.47 7.53 -7.19
C ASP A 49 2.85 6.69 -5.96
N GLY A 50 3.89 5.88 -6.11
CA GLY A 50 4.55 5.17 -5.04
C GLY A 50 5.63 6.00 -4.37
N TYR A 51 6.55 5.35 -3.68
CA TYR A 51 7.56 6.01 -2.86
C TYR A 51 8.95 5.42 -3.05
N LEU A 52 9.94 6.28 -2.99
CA LEU A 52 11.35 5.94 -2.86
C LEU A 52 11.81 6.41 -1.48
N TYR A 53 12.45 5.55 -0.72
CA TYR A 53 12.95 5.82 0.62
C TYR A 53 14.40 5.38 0.75
N ILE A 54 15.16 6.11 1.56
CA ILE A 54 16.56 5.81 1.83
C ILE A 54 16.68 5.27 3.26
N PRO A 55 16.66 3.94 3.47
CA PRO A 55 16.81 3.34 4.78
C PRO A 55 18.21 3.51 5.37
N ASP A 56 19.26 3.52 4.54
CA ASP A 56 20.65 3.61 5.01
C ASP A 56 21.58 4.30 4.00
N GLY A 57 22.69 4.84 4.50
CA GLY A 57 23.71 5.54 3.72
C GLY A 57 23.46 7.06 3.60
N THR A 58 23.97 7.68 2.53
CA THR A 58 23.83 9.14 2.38
C THR A 58 22.44 9.51 1.91
N GLY A 59 21.83 10.48 2.60
CA GLY A 59 20.43 10.85 2.38
C GLY A 59 19.44 9.99 3.17
N GLN A 60 19.91 9.16 4.12
CA GLN A 60 19.06 8.37 5.02
C GLN A 60 17.91 9.20 5.60
N GLY A 61 16.72 8.61 5.64
CA GLY A 61 15.51 9.25 6.15
C GLY A 61 14.77 10.08 5.09
N ASN A 62 15.38 10.37 3.95
CA ASN A 62 14.66 11.03 2.85
C ASN A 62 13.65 10.06 2.21
N MET A 63 12.50 10.61 1.86
CA MET A 63 11.45 9.93 1.11
C MET A 63 10.96 10.82 -0.02
N TYR A 64 10.72 10.23 -1.18
CA TYR A 64 10.28 10.91 -2.39
C TYR A 64 9.10 10.17 -3.01
N THR A 65 8.13 10.91 -3.54
CA THR A 65 7.08 10.31 -4.37
C THR A 65 7.63 10.04 -5.75
N ILE A 66 7.35 8.84 -6.28
CA ILE A 66 7.77 8.43 -7.62
C ILE A 66 6.74 8.95 -8.63
N LYS A 67 7.23 9.70 -9.63
CA LYS A 67 6.41 10.20 -10.73
C LYS A 67 6.32 9.19 -11.87
N ASP A 68 7.44 8.54 -12.19
CA ASP A 68 7.50 7.51 -13.21
C ASP A 68 8.66 6.53 -12.93
N ASN A 69 8.54 5.30 -13.41
CA ASN A 69 9.65 4.34 -13.43
C ASN A 69 9.70 3.62 -14.79
N LYS A 70 10.92 3.43 -15.30
CA LYS A 70 11.18 2.75 -16.56
C LYS A 70 12.16 1.61 -16.33
N VAL A 71 11.96 0.53 -17.09
CA VAL A 71 12.93 -0.57 -17.15
C VAL A 71 14.21 -0.01 -17.76
N GLY A 72 15.32 -0.16 -17.06
CA GLY A 72 16.66 0.16 -17.54
C GLY A 72 17.23 -0.94 -18.42
N THR A 73 18.56 -0.96 -18.55
CA THR A 73 19.24 -2.02 -19.31
C THR A 73 19.54 -3.18 -18.36
N ALA A 74 19.51 -4.43 -18.85
CA ALA A 74 19.94 -5.56 -18.03
C ALA A 74 21.42 -5.38 -17.66
N ASN A 75 21.72 -5.30 -16.36
CA ASN A 75 23.10 -5.21 -15.89
C ASN A 75 23.62 -6.63 -15.64
N ALA A 76 24.48 -7.10 -16.55
CA ALA A 76 24.99 -8.47 -16.57
C ALA A 76 25.76 -8.89 -15.29
N SER A 77 26.08 -7.94 -14.39
CA SER A 77 26.89 -8.21 -13.19
C SER A 77 26.17 -8.02 -11.84
N SER A 78 24.97 -7.44 -11.79
CA SER A 78 24.39 -6.95 -10.53
C SER A 78 22.86 -6.87 -10.44
N GLY A 79 22.12 -7.23 -11.49
CA GLY A 79 20.64 -7.27 -11.46
C GLY A 79 20.00 -6.50 -12.61
N PHE A 80 18.85 -5.87 -12.34
CA PHE A 80 18.11 -5.06 -13.30
C PHE A 80 18.22 -3.58 -12.92
N ASP A 81 18.63 -2.74 -13.88
CA ASP A 81 18.54 -1.29 -13.70
C ASP A 81 17.07 -0.86 -13.81
N ILE A 82 16.65 0.02 -12.90
CA ILE A 82 15.40 0.76 -12.98
C ILE A 82 15.70 2.26 -12.96
N VAL A 83 15.10 3.00 -13.88
CA VAL A 83 15.21 4.46 -13.94
C VAL A 83 13.98 5.05 -13.30
N ILE A 84 14.15 5.83 -12.24
CA ILE A 84 13.07 6.41 -11.44
C ILE A 84 13.10 7.93 -11.61
N GLU A 85 11.97 8.50 -12.04
CA GLU A 85 11.72 9.94 -12.00
C GLU A 85 10.95 10.27 -10.72
N ILE A 86 11.48 11.17 -9.88
CA ILE A 86 10.80 11.63 -8.67
C ILE A 86 9.93 12.87 -8.93
N ALA A 87 8.86 13.00 -8.17
CA ALA A 87 7.91 14.12 -8.28
C ALA A 87 8.42 15.42 -7.60
N ASP A 88 9.45 15.34 -6.75
CA ASP A 88 9.98 16.51 -6.04
C ASP A 88 10.58 17.52 -7.04
N THR A 89 10.05 18.74 -7.03
CA THR A 89 10.44 19.80 -7.96
C THR A 89 11.89 20.25 -7.75
N GLY A 90 12.42 20.07 -6.53
CA GLY A 90 13.81 20.36 -6.16
C GLY A 90 14.78 19.21 -6.43
N GLY A 91 14.30 18.04 -6.88
CA GLY A 91 15.12 16.84 -7.03
C GLY A 91 15.52 16.22 -5.69
N ILE A 92 16.49 15.30 -5.72
CA ILE A 92 17.00 14.69 -4.49
C ILE A 92 17.71 15.74 -3.64
N ARG A 93 17.55 15.63 -2.32
CA ARG A 93 17.98 16.66 -1.34
C ARG A 93 19.46 16.53 -0.99
N THR A 94 19.97 15.31 -1.05
CA THR A 94 21.33 14.97 -0.65
C THR A 94 21.90 14.07 -1.74
N ALA A 95 23.14 14.34 -2.16
CA ALA A 95 23.84 13.47 -3.09
C ALA A 95 24.02 12.06 -2.48
N TRP A 96 23.80 11.04 -3.29
CA TRP A 96 23.94 9.67 -2.84
C TRP A 96 25.38 9.20 -3.00
N VAL A 97 25.74 8.13 -2.33
CA VAL A 97 26.97 7.39 -2.62
C VAL A 97 26.58 6.02 -3.14
N ALA A 98 27.53 5.36 -3.79
CA ALA A 98 27.36 4.03 -4.36
C ALA A 98 26.87 2.97 -3.33
N ALA A 99 27.04 3.22 -2.03
CA ALA A 99 26.66 2.33 -0.94
C ALA A 99 25.36 2.72 -0.21
N SER A 100 24.59 3.69 -0.72
CA SER A 100 23.29 4.02 -0.11
C SER A 100 22.26 2.94 -0.44
N ASP A 101 21.49 2.50 0.54
CA ASP A 101 20.39 1.56 0.33
C ASP A 101 19.11 2.32 -0.04
N ILE A 102 18.28 1.74 -0.91
CA ILE A 102 17.09 2.39 -1.47
C ILE A 102 15.91 1.43 -1.49
N THR A 103 14.87 1.77 -0.74
CA THR A 103 13.62 1.03 -0.73
C THR A 103 12.62 1.67 -1.69
N VAL A 104 11.96 0.87 -2.55
CA VAL A 104 10.92 1.37 -3.45
C VAL A 104 9.57 0.66 -3.29
N TRP A 105 8.58 1.52 -3.24
CA TRP A 105 7.14 1.39 -3.13
C TRP A 105 6.26 1.55 -4.37
N PRO A 106 5.36 0.65 -4.83
CA PRO A 106 4.18 1.06 -5.56
C PRO A 106 3.15 1.72 -4.63
N ASN A 107 2.19 2.41 -5.24
CA ASN A 107 1.08 3.02 -4.54
C ASN A 107 0.22 1.95 -3.83
N LYS A 108 -0.19 2.19 -2.58
CA LYS A 108 -1.06 1.28 -1.82
C LYS A 108 -2.39 0.93 -2.51
N TYR A 109 -2.87 1.79 -3.42
CA TYR A 109 -4.09 1.58 -4.20
C TYR A 109 -3.85 0.83 -5.52
N LYS A 110 -2.62 0.41 -5.82
CA LYS A 110 -2.29 -0.43 -6.98
C LYS A 110 -2.54 -1.91 -6.62
N ASP A 111 -3.19 -2.63 -7.55
CA ASP A 111 -3.46 -4.07 -7.47
C ASP A 111 -4.10 -4.51 -6.14
N VAL A 112 -5.04 -3.71 -5.65
CA VAL A 112 -5.76 -4.00 -4.42
C VAL A 112 -6.47 -5.35 -4.48
N LEU A 113 -6.50 -6.01 -3.33
CA LEU A 113 -7.11 -7.32 -3.14
C LEU A 113 -8.33 -7.18 -2.24
N ILE A 114 -9.28 -8.11 -2.35
CA ILE A 114 -10.31 -8.25 -1.31
C ILE A 114 -9.59 -8.53 0.00
N PHE A 115 -9.98 -7.82 1.06
CA PHE A 115 -9.34 -7.94 2.36
C PHE A 115 -9.40 -9.42 2.83
N PRO A 116 -8.28 -10.14 2.90
CA PRO A 116 -8.25 -11.55 3.24
C PRO A 116 -8.52 -11.77 4.72
N THR A 117 -8.81 -13.01 5.09
CA THR A 117 -8.95 -13.41 6.51
C THR A 117 -7.63 -13.32 7.28
N ASP A 118 -6.50 -13.50 6.57
CA ASP A 118 -5.14 -13.31 7.08
C ASP A 118 -4.53 -12.08 6.38
N PRO A 119 -4.53 -10.90 7.03
CA PRO A 119 -4.08 -9.64 6.42
C PRO A 119 -2.63 -9.72 5.96
N THR A 120 -2.34 -9.16 4.79
CA THR A 120 -0.96 -9.10 4.24
C THR A 120 -0.55 -7.69 3.82
N GLY A 121 -1.39 -6.69 4.11
CA GLY A 121 -1.17 -5.31 3.73
C GLY A 121 -2.19 -4.37 4.39
N PRO A 122 -1.95 -3.05 4.34
CA PRO A 122 -2.88 -2.06 4.88
C PRO A 122 -4.23 -2.06 4.15
N CYS A 123 -5.28 -1.71 4.88
CA CYS A 123 -6.62 -1.50 4.33
C CYS A 123 -6.64 -0.31 3.34
N THR A 124 -7.32 -0.47 2.21
CA THR A 124 -7.40 0.50 1.12
C THR A 124 -8.81 1.00 0.84
N GLY A 125 -9.76 0.69 1.73
CA GLY A 125 -11.15 1.16 1.66
C GLY A 125 -12.14 0.12 1.13
N VAL A 126 -13.33 0.59 0.80
CA VAL A 126 -14.49 -0.25 0.43
C VAL A 126 -14.96 0.07 -0.99
N SER A 127 -15.18 -0.97 -1.80
CA SER A 127 -15.81 -0.83 -3.11
C SER A 127 -17.34 -0.80 -3.00
N MET A 128 -18.00 0.16 -3.65
CA MET A 128 -19.48 0.26 -3.60
C MET A 128 -20.21 -0.62 -4.62
N THR A 129 -19.48 -1.37 -5.44
CA THR A 129 -20.01 -2.29 -6.45
C THR A 129 -19.07 -3.47 -6.63
N SER A 130 -19.55 -4.56 -7.22
CA SER A 130 -18.70 -5.69 -7.60
C SER A 130 -17.71 -5.25 -8.68
N ILE A 131 -16.42 -5.47 -8.44
CA ILE A 131 -15.35 -5.08 -9.35
C ILE A 131 -14.78 -6.32 -10.04
N THR A 132 -14.69 -6.28 -11.37
CA THR A 132 -13.96 -7.30 -12.13
C THR A 132 -12.46 -7.10 -11.91
N ALA A 133 -11.71 -8.20 -11.74
CA ALA A 133 -10.27 -8.13 -11.59
C ALA A 133 -9.60 -7.27 -12.68
N SER A 134 -8.60 -6.48 -12.29
CA SER A 134 -7.86 -5.56 -13.16
C SER A 134 -8.65 -4.34 -13.69
N TYR A 135 -9.76 -3.97 -13.05
CA TYR A 135 -10.50 -2.73 -13.36
C TYR A 135 -10.26 -1.68 -12.29
N PHE A 136 -10.24 -0.41 -12.70
CA PHE A 136 -10.24 0.72 -11.77
C PHE A 136 -11.62 0.93 -11.15
N PHE A 137 -11.64 1.37 -9.90
CA PHE A 137 -12.87 1.66 -9.18
C PHE A 137 -12.67 2.75 -8.13
N TRP A 138 -13.78 3.28 -7.63
CA TRP A 138 -13.78 4.20 -6.50
C TRP A 138 -13.81 3.43 -5.18
N SER A 139 -12.77 3.59 -4.39
CA SER A 139 -12.69 3.06 -3.02
C SER A 139 -13.06 4.14 -2.02
N GLN A 140 -14.06 3.87 -1.17
CA GLN A 140 -14.44 4.77 -0.09
C GLN A 140 -13.55 4.51 1.13
N THR A 141 -12.83 5.52 1.61
CA THR A 141 -11.91 5.42 2.76
C THR A 141 -12.44 6.11 4.02
N ARG A 142 -13.42 7.02 3.87
CA ARG A 142 -14.03 7.79 4.97
C ARG A 142 -15.54 7.94 4.81
N GLY A 143 -16.21 8.25 5.92
CA GLY A 143 -17.64 8.56 5.96
C GLY A 143 -18.52 7.30 6.03
N TYR A 144 -19.84 7.51 5.97
CA TYR A 144 -20.81 6.43 6.11
C TYR A 144 -20.78 5.51 4.89
N CYS A 145 -20.47 4.24 5.13
CA CYS A 145 -20.37 3.21 4.11
C CYS A 145 -21.13 1.96 4.57
N PRO A 146 -22.02 1.39 3.74
CA PRO A 146 -22.56 0.07 4.00
C PRO A 146 -21.47 -0.98 3.81
N ILE A 147 -21.35 -1.93 4.72
CA ILE A 147 -20.39 -3.06 4.62
C ILE A 147 -21.07 -4.30 5.17
N VAL A 148 -20.78 -5.46 4.59
CA VAL A 148 -21.27 -6.75 5.09
C VAL A 148 -20.57 -7.11 6.40
N GLU A 149 -21.35 -7.50 7.40
CA GLU A 149 -20.82 -8.02 8.64
C GLU A 149 -20.33 -9.47 8.47
N GLY A 150 -19.28 -9.83 9.20
CA GLY A 150 -18.78 -11.20 9.25
C GLY A 150 -19.64 -12.09 10.15
N SER A 151 -18.96 -12.87 10.99
CA SER A 151 -19.58 -13.79 11.96
C SER A 151 -20.19 -13.08 13.15
N GLU A 152 -19.61 -11.95 13.59
CA GLU A 152 -20.16 -11.13 14.66
C GLU A 152 -20.95 -9.95 14.11
N ARG A 153 -22.07 -9.66 14.78
CA ARG A 153 -22.91 -8.49 14.51
C ARG A 153 -22.51 -7.35 15.41
N GLY A 154 -22.17 -6.21 14.82
CA GLY A 154 -21.90 -4.98 15.56
C GLY A 154 -23.18 -4.28 15.99
N VAL A 155 -23.15 -3.64 17.16
CA VAL A 155 -24.18 -2.70 17.60
C VAL A 155 -23.70 -1.26 17.42
N ILE A 156 -24.64 -0.31 17.41
CA ILE A 156 -24.33 1.10 17.20
C ILE A 156 -23.33 1.58 18.26
N GLY A 157 -22.23 2.18 17.81
CA GLY A 157 -21.15 2.67 18.66
C GLY A 157 -19.97 1.71 18.80
N ASP A 158 -20.12 0.44 18.39
CA ASP A 158 -19.00 -0.50 18.40
C ASP A 158 -17.92 -0.09 17.42
N VAL A 159 -16.67 -0.25 17.85
CA VAL A 159 -15.52 -0.21 16.96
C VAL A 159 -15.54 -1.47 16.09
N VAL A 160 -15.28 -1.31 14.80
CA VAL A 160 -15.20 -2.42 13.85
C VAL A 160 -13.80 -2.55 13.29
N CYS A 161 -13.38 -3.79 13.09
CA CYS A 161 -12.15 -4.16 12.42
C CYS A 161 -12.44 -4.91 11.11
N ALA A 162 -11.40 -5.22 10.34
CA ALA A 162 -11.52 -6.15 9.23
C ALA A 162 -11.79 -7.57 9.76
N GLY A 163 -12.76 -8.28 9.17
CA GLY A 163 -13.18 -9.59 9.64
C GLY A 163 -12.18 -10.70 9.30
N THR A 164 -11.97 -11.62 10.25
CA THR A 164 -11.05 -12.77 10.11
C THR A 164 -11.74 -14.05 9.63
N ASN A 165 -13.08 -14.07 9.59
CA ASN A 165 -13.85 -15.27 9.19
C ASN A 165 -14.39 -15.21 7.75
N THR A 166 -14.59 -13.99 7.22
CA THR A 166 -15.13 -13.77 5.87
C THR A 166 -14.34 -12.67 5.18
N ALA A 167 -13.69 -13.00 4.07
CA ALA A 167 -12.90 -12.03 3.30
C ALA A 167 -13.77 -10.85 2.83
N GLY A 168 -13.27 -9.64 3.02
CA GLY A 168 -13.91 -8.40 2.61
C GLY A 168 -15.08 -7.96 3.50
N ALA A 169 -15.34 -8.64 4.62
CA ALA A 169 -16.36 -8.30 5.61
C ALA A 169 -15.77 -7.56 6.81
N THR A 170 -16.64 -6.99 7.64
CA THR A 170 -16.24 -6.42 8.94
C THR A 170 -16.22 -7.48 10.05
N GLY A 171 -15.43 -7.26 11.08
CA GLY A 171 -15.46 -8.01 12.34
C GLY A 171 -15.57 -7.08 13.53
N LEU A 172 -15.70 -7.67 14.72
CA LEU A 172 -15.51 -6.96 15.97
C LEU A 172 -14.12 -7.27 16.51
N PRO A 173 -13.42 -6.28 17.09
CA PRO A 173 -12.11 -6.54 17.65
C PRO A 173 -12.21 -7.42 18.89
N ASP A 174 -11.21 -8.26 19.12
CA ASP A 174 -11.17 -9.18 20.27
C ASP A 174 -10.86 -8.42 21.57
N GLY A 175 -11.86 -7.70 22.12
CA GLY A 175 -11.76 -6.98 23.39
C GLY A 175 -10.69 -5.87 23.48
N PRO A 176 -10.67 -5.08 24.56
CA PRO A 176 -9.68 -4.01 24.75
C PRO A 176 -8.25 -4.52 25.02
N ALA A 177 -8.08 -5.82 25.30
CA ALA A 177 -6.80 -6.42 25.69
C ALA A 177 -6.03 -7.06 24.52
N THR A 178 -6.67 -7.24 23.36
CA THR A 178 -6.15 -8.05 22.24
C THR A 178 -6.17 -7.30 20.92
N MET A 179 -6.15 -5.96 20.96
CA MET A 179 -5.86 -5.07 19.81
C MET A 179 -4.51 -5.37 19.10
N GLU A 180 -3.82 -6.45 19.46
CA GLU A 180 -2.64 -6.96 18.77
C GLU A 180 -3.05 -7.57 17.43
N GLY A 181 -3.08 -6.73 16.40
CA GLY A 181 -3.15 -7.17 14.99
C GLY A 181 -4.47 -6.88 14.27
N ASP A 182 -5.52 -6.44 14.98
CA ASP A 182 -6.79 -6.10 14.35
C ASP A 182 -6.70 -4.79 13.55
N THR A 183 -7.06 -4.85 12.27
CA THR A 183 -7.10 -3.65 11.41
C THR A 183 -8.40 -2.89 11.66
N ILE A 184 -8.35 -1.85 12.49
CA ILE A 184 -9.51 -0.99 12.77
C ILE A 184 -9.91 -0.19 11.53
N ILE A 185 -11.19 -0.25 11.16
CA ILE A 185 -11.73 0.40 9.95
C ILE A 185 -12.75 1.51 10.25
N GLY A 186 -13.29 1.57 11.46
CA GLY A 186 -14.25 2.60 11.87
C GLY A 186 -15.14 2.18 13.02
N TYR A 187 -16.36 2.73 13.06
CA TYR A 187 -17.39 2.39 14.05
C TYR A 187 -18.79 2.31 13.45
N VAL A 188 -19.65 1.47 14.04
CA VAL A 188 -21.02 1.24 13.55
C VAL A 188 -21.90 2.46 13.83
N VAL A 189 -22.54 2.99 12.79
CA VAL A 189 -23.57 4.03 12.89
C VAL A 189 -24.99 3.48 12.65
N LYS A 190 -25.11 2.33 11.97
CA LYS A 190 -26.36 1.61 11.82
C LYS A 190 -26.10 0.11 11.89
N ALA A 191 -26.58 -0.53 12.94
CA ALA A 191 -26.50 -1.97 13.09
C ALA A 191 -27.36 -2.70 12.04
N SER A 192 -26.88 -3.87 11.62
CA SER A 192 -27.61 -4.83 10.78
C SER A 192 -28.81 -5.43 11.53
N VAL A 193 -29.65 -6.19 10.83
CA VAL A 193 -30.79 -6.92 11.43
C VAL A 193 -30.38 -8.33 11.85
N ALA A 194 -29.49 -8.99 11.09
CA ALA A 194 -28.91 -10.28 11.41
C ALA A 194 -27.41 -10.33 11.05
N ASN A 195 -26.72 -11.38 11.47
CA ASN A 195 -25.33 -11.64 11.07
C ASN A 195 -25.27 -11.84 9.55
N SER A 196 -24.14 -11.48 8.94
CA SER A 196 -23.96 -11.53 7.47
C SER A 196 -24.88 -10.60 6.66
N ASP A 197 -25.63 -9.71 7.31
CA ASP A 197 -26.30 -8.58 6.66
C ASP A 197 -25.38 -7.36 6.60
N TYR A 198 -25.84 -6.30 5.93
CA TYR A 198 -25.14 -5.02 5.87
C TYR A 198 -25.39 -4.19 7.13
N CYS A 199 -24.32 -3.67 7.70
CA CYS A 199 -24.35 -2.55 8.64
C CYS A 199 -23.82 -1.29 7.94
N VAL A 200 -24.02 -0.12 8.54
CA VAL A 200 -23.37 1.12 8.10
C VAL A 200 -22.29 1.49 9.10
N VAL A 201 -21.08 1.65 8.60
CA VAL A 201 -19.88 2.02 9.34
C VAL A 201 -19.48 3.43 8.95
N ASN A 202 -19.09 4.26 9.92
CA ASN A 202 -18.34 5.47 9.62
C ASN A 202 -16.86 5.12 9.47
N LEU A 203 -16.38 5.12 8.23
CA LEU A 203 -15.02 4.71 7.89
C LEU A 203 -13.98 5.74 8.34
N THR A 204 -12.84 5.23 8.83
CA THR A 204 -11.68 6.02 9.27
C THR A 204 -10.36 5.40 8.79
N ILE A 205 -10.31 4.93 7.53
CA ILE A 205 -9.19 4.13 6.97
C ILE A 205 -7.97 5.01 6.58
N GLU A 206 -8.05 6.31 6.83
CA GLU A 206 -6.98 7.30 6.55
C GLU A 206 -6.62 8.11 7.79
#